data_AF-A0A952H694-F1
#
_entry.id   AF-A0A952H694-F1
#
_cell.length_a   1.000
_cell.length_b   1.000
_cell.length_c   1.000
_cell.angle_alpha   90.00
_cell.angle_beta   90.00
_cell.angle_gamma   90.00
#
_symmetry.space_group_name_H-M   'P 1'
#
loop_
_entity.id
_entity.type
_entity.pdbx_description
1 polymer ?
#
loop_
_entity_poly.entity_id
_entity_poly.type
_entity_poly.pdbx_seq_one_letter_code
_entity_poly.pdbx_strand_id
1 'polypeptide(L)'
;MARDAPNRGLHPRLQHEGRHWLSVVSLVAQGMGVSIVPAAFERAGVQGAVFRPLAEAIEPSAVFAAWRADSTGVLRERFLAARPGP
;
A
#
# COMPACT_ATOMS: atom_id res chain seq x y z
N MET A 1 1.86 -26.11 -5.38
CA MET A 1 0.68 -26.23 -6.27
C MET A 1 -0.51 -25.55 -5.59
N ALA A 2 -0.47 -24.23 -5.47
CA ALA A 2 -1.62 -23.42 -5.06
C ALA A 2 -2.31 -22.97 -6.35
N ARG A 3 -3.63 -23.15 -6.41
CA ARG A 3 -4.44 -23.01 -7.62
C ARG A 3 -4.69 -21.52 -7.85
N ASP A 4 -4.25 -21.01 -9.00
CA ASP A 4 -4.62 -19.68 -9.50
C ASP A 4 -6.14 -19.54 -9.51
N ALA A 5 -6.66 -18.68 -8.65
CA ALA A 5 -8.05 -18.23 -8.76
C ALA A 5 -8.21 -17.50 -10.10
N PRO A 6 -9.33 -17.71 -10.83
CA PRO A 6 -9.54 -17.03 -12.10
C PRO A 6 -9.54 -15.52 -11.86
N ASN A 7 -8.62 -14.82 -12.52
CA ASN A 7 -8.55 -13.36 -12.57
C ASN A 7 -9.91 -12.82 -13.05
N ARG A 8 -10.76 -12.36 -12.12
CA ARG A 8 -11.99 -11.65 -12.46
C ARG A 8 -11.55 -10.31 -13.00
N GLY A 9 -11.47 -10.20 -14.33
CA GLY A 9 -10.91 -9.05 -15.04
C GLY A 9 -11.57 -7.73 -14.65
N LEU A 10 -10.96 -7.05 -13.67
CA LEU A 10 -11.26 -5.67 -13.34
C LEU A 10 -10.51 -4.79 -14.35
N HIS A 11 -11.25 -4.06 -15.18
CA HIS A 11 -10.69 -3.13 -16.17
C HIS A 11 -11.06 -1.69 -15.79
N PRO A 12 -10.43 -1.10 -14.77
CA PRO A 12 -10.72 0.26 -14.36
C PRO A 12 -10.30 1.23 -15.45
N ARG A 13 -11.12 2.25 -15.70
CA ARG A 13 -10.71 3.35 -16.57
C ARG A 13 -9.67 4.19 -15.84
N LEU A 14 -8.40 3.98 -16.15
CA LEU A 14 -7.28 4.73 -15.58
C LEU A 14 -7.31 6.15 -16.12
N GLN A 15 -7.59 7.12 -15.24
CA GLN A 15 -7.62 8.54 -15.61
C GLN A 15 -6.29 9.24 -15.30
N HIS A 16 -5.61 8.81 -14.23
CA HIS A 16 -4.32 9.35 -13.80
C HIS A 16 -3.45 8.23 -13.23
N GLU A 17 -2.15 8.25 -13.53
CA GLU A 17 -1.16 7.32 -12.96
C GLU A 17 -0.23 8.10 -12.00
N GLY A 18 -0.56 8.07 -10.72
CA GLY A 18 0.22 8.76 -9.68
C GLY A 18 1.28 7.84 -9.07
N ARG A 19 2.53 8.30 -9.01
CA ARG A 19 3.65 7.56 -8.36
C ARG A 19 3.82 7.90 -6.88
N HIS A 20 3.16 8.96 -6.40
CA HIS A 20 3.26 9.44 -5.03
C HIS A 20 1.90 9.36 -4.34
N TRP A 21 1.79 8.45 -3.37
CA TRP A 21 0.52 8.13 -2.72
C TRP A 21 -0.17 9.31 -2.04
N LEU A 22 0.58 10.20 -1.38
CA LEU A 22 -0.01 11.40 -0.76
C LEU A 22 -0.65 12.33 -1.78
N SER A 23 -0.02 12.49 -2.96
CA SER A 23 -0.60 13.26 -4.05
C SER A 23 -1.89 12.62 -4.56
N VAL A 24 -1.92 11.29 -4.69
CA VAL A 24 -3.15 10.56 -5.08
C VAL A 24 -4.28 10.82 -4.09
N VAL A 25 -4.02 10.70 -2.78
CA VAL A 25 -5.03 10.97 -1.74
C VAL A 25 -5.51 12.42 -1.78
N SER A 26 -4.60 13.38 -1.97
CA SER A 26 -4.96 14.80 -2.09
C SER A 26 -5.84 15.10 -3.32
N LEU A 27 -5.61 14.43 -4.45
CA LEU A 27 -6.46 14.59 -5.64
C LEU A 27 -7.86 14.02 -5.41
N VAL A 28 -7.96 12.87 -4.73
CA VAL A 28 -9.25 12.30 -4.31
C VAL A 28 -9.99 13.24 -3.35
N ALA A 29 -9.29 13.81 -2.36
CA ALA A 29 -9.86 14.77 -1.42
C ALA A 29 -10.39 16.05 -2.10
N GLN A 30 -9.83 16.41 -3.26
CA GLN A 30 -10.29 17.52 -4.11
C GLN A 30 -11.41 17.13 -5.10
N GLY A 31 -11.91 15.89 -5.04
CA GLY A 31 -13.02 15.42 -5.87
C GLY A 31 -12.62 14.92 -7.26
N MET A 32 -11.33 14.66 -7.50
CA MET A 32 -10.84 14.23 -8.83
C MET A 32 -10.97 12.73 -9.10
N GLY A 33 -11.82 12.03 -8.34
CA GLY A 33 -12.14 10.61 -8.53
C GLY A 33 -11.95 9.77 -7.27
N VAL A 34 -11.62 8.49 -7.44
CA VAL A 34 -11.36 7.51 -6.38
C VAL A 34 -10.08 6.74 -6.66
N SER A 35 -9.47 6.17 -5.63
CA SER A 35 -8.24 5.37 -5.76
C SER A 35 -8.21 4.21 -4.77
N ILE A 36 -7.42 3.18 -5.08
CA ILE A 36 -7.08 2.08 -4.17
C ILE A 36 -5.69 2.39 -3.61
N VAL A 37 -5.57 2.40 -2.29
CA VAL A 37 -4.32 2.73 -1.58
C VAL A 37 -4.05 1.70 -0.48
N PRO A 38 -2.78 1.51 -0.06
CA PRO A 38 -2.47 0.74 1.14
C PRO A 38 -3.18 1.30 2.38
N ALA A 39 -3.68 0.42 3.25
CA ALA A 39 -4.41 0.80 4.47
C ALA A 39 -3.63 1.76 5.40
N ALA A 40 -2.30 1.75 5.33
CA ALA A 40 -1.46 2.68 6.11
C ALA A 40 -1.75 4.16 5.82
N PHE A 41 -2.31 4.51 4.66
CA PHE A 41 -2.64 5.89 4.29
C PHE A 41 -3.84 6.47 5.05
N GLU A 42 -4.65 5.65 5.72
CA GLU A 42 -5.70 6.14 6.63
C GLU A 42 -5.13 7.07 7.72
N ARG A 43 -3.87 6.81 8.12
CA ARG A 43 -3.17 7.58 9.16
C ARG A 43 -2.50 8.85 8.63
N ALA A 44 -2.55 9.11 7.32
CA ALA A 44 -1.91 10.27 6.72
C ALA A 44 -2.63 11.60 7.03
N GLY A 45 -3.89 11.55 7.51
CA GLY A 45 -4.61 12.73 8.01
C GLY A 45 -5.00 13.76 6.93
N VAL A 46 -5.06 13.35 5.66
CA VAL A 46 -5.48 14.24 4.56
C VAL A 46 -6.96 14.58 4.70
N GLN A 47 -7.24 15.84 5.03
CA GLN A 47 -8.60 16.35 5.19
C GLN A 47 -9.39 16.24 3.89
N GLY A 48 -10.67 15.84 3.99
CA GLY A 48 -11.55 15.66 2.84
C GLY A 48 -11.47 14.29 2.17
N ALA A 49 -10.50 13.44 2.53
CA ALA A 49 -10.48 12.03 2.10
C ALA A 49 -11.28 11.14 3.06
N VAL A 50 -12.09 10.24 2.51
CA VAL A 50 -12.77 9.18 3.26
C VAL A 50 -12.21 7.84 2.81
N PHE A 51 -11.72 7.05 3.76
CA PHE A 51 -11.19 5.72 3.50
C PHE A 51 -12.25 4.66 3.79
N ARG A 52 -12.34 3.65 2.93
CA ARG A 52 -13.29 2.54 3.04
C ARG A 52 -12.55 1.23 2.78
N PRO A 53 -12.72 0.20 3.62
CA PRO A 53 -12.14 -1.10 3.37
C PRO A 53 -12.74 -1.69 2.09
N LEU A 54 -11.93 -2.44 1.34
CA LEU A 54 -12.42 -3.24 0.23
C LEU A 54 -13.33 -4.34 0.76
N ALA A 55 -14.42 -4.64 0.04
CA ALA A 55 -15.38 -5.66 0.45
C ALA A 55 -14.77 -7.07 0.42
N GLU A 56 -13.85 -7.30 -0.50
CA GLU A 56 -13.11 -8.56 -0.62
C GLU A 56 -11.84 -8.51 0.23
N ALA A 57 -11.57 -9.59 0.95
CA ALA A 57 -10.27 -9.79 1.59
C ALA A 57 -9.23 -10.01 0.49
N ILE A 58 -8.38 -9.01 0.31
CA ILE A 58 -7.23 -9.07 -0.60
C ILE A 58 -5.95 -9.25 0.20
N GLU A 59 -4.92 -9.80 -0.45
CA GLU A 59 -3.58 -9.84 0.12
C GLU A 59 -3.12 -8.41 0.49
N PRO A 60 -2.67 -8.17 1.74
CA PRO A 60 -2.18 -6.86 2.13
C PRO A 60 -1.00 -6.40 1.28
N SER A 61 -0.86 -5.08 1.13
CA SER A 61 0.34 -4.49 0.54
C SER A 61 1.57 -4.90 1.34
N ALA A 62 2.45 -5.70 0.73
CA ALA A 62 3.68 -6.16 1.37
C ALA A 62 4.73 -5.04 1.43
N VAL A 63 5.43 -4.95 2.55
CA VAL A 63 6.60 -4.08 2.73
C VAL A 63 7.82 -4.97 2.93
N PHE A 64 8.83 -4.79 2.08
CA PHE A 64 10.07 -5.55 2.13
C PHE A 64 11.21 -4.65 2.59
N ALA A 65 12.10 -5.22 3.41
CA ALA A 65 13.38 -4.61 3.72
C ALA A 65 14.46 -5.31 2.87
N ALA A 66 15.37 -4.53 2.29
CA ALA A 66 16.46 -5.03 1.46
C ALA A 66 17.79 -4.44 1.92
N TRP A 67 18.85 -5.24 1.88
CA TRP A 67 20.21 -4.85 2.22
C TRP A 67 21.21 -5.62 1.36
N ARG A 68 22.45 -5.11 1.28
CA ARG A 68 23.56 -5.80 0.62
C ARG A 68 23.90 -7.08 1.39
N ALA A 69 24.16 -8.18 0.68
CA ALA A 69 24.41 -9.48 1.29
C ALA A 69 25.66 -9.51 2.18
N ASP A 70 26.65 -8.68 1.88
CA ASP A 70 27.94 -8.58 2.57
C ASP A 70 27.94 -7.54 3.71
N SER A 71 26.80 -6.93 4.05
CA SER A 71 26.75 -5.97 5.15
C SER A 71 26.69 -6.66 6.52
N THR A 72 27.66 -6.32 7.39
CA THR A 72 27.57 -6.60 8.84
C THR A 72 26.57 -5.63 9.47
N GLY A 73 25.80 -6.11 10.45
CA GLY A 73 24.49 -5.51 10.64
C GLY A 73 23.89 -5.55 12.04
N VAL A 74 24.64 -5.19 13.08
CA VAL A 74 24.05 -5.01 14.43
C VAL A 74 22.87 -4.02 14.38
N LEU A 75 22.99 -2.94 13.60
CA LEU A 75 21.88 -1.98 13.43
C LEU A 75 20.72 -2.58 12.63
N ARG A 76 21.00 -3.37 11.59
CA ARG A 76 19.99 -4.09 10.81
C ARG A 76 19.21 -5.05 11.71
N GLU A 77 19.91 -5.88 12.47
CA GLU A 77 19.31 -6.88 13.36
C GLU A 77 18.45 -6.22 14.44
N ARG A 78 18.96 -5.15 15.07
CA ARG A 78 18.19 -4.37 16.04
C ARG A 78 16.95 -3.72 15.41
N PHE A 79 17.07 -3.17 14.20
CA PHE A 79 15.94 -2.57 13.50
C PHE A 79 14.87 -3.61 13.15
N LEU A 80 15.26 -4.78 12.64
CA LEU A 80 14.33 -5.87 12.33
C LEU A 80 13.68 -6.44 13.59
N ALA A 81 14.40 -6.54 14.69
CA ALA A 81 13.88 -6.98 15.99
C ALA A 81 12.90 -5.96 16.61
N ALA A 82 13.09 -4.66 16.34
CA ALA A 82 12.19 -3.59 16.79
C ALA A 82 10.93 -3.44 15.92
N ARG A 83 10.82 -4.18 14.81
CA ARG A 83 9.66 -4.13 13.95
C ARG A 83 8.44 -4.62 14.73
N PRO A 84 7.29 -3.91 14.68
CA PRO A 84 6.05 -4.44 15.21
C PRO A 84 5.76 -5.81 14.59
N GLY A 85 5.23 -6.74 15.40
CA GLY A 85 4.75 -8.02 14.89
C GLY A 85 3.69 -7.83 13.79
N PRO A 86 3.36 -8.89 13.04
CA PRO A 86 2.17 -8.87 12.20
C PRO A 86 0.91 -8.51 13.01
#